data_AF-A0A1B9ENQ9-F1
#
_entry.id   AF-A0A1B9ENQ9-F1
#
_cell.length_a   1.000
_cell.length_b   1.000
_cell.length_c   1.000
_cell.angle_alpha   90.00
_cell.angle_beta   90.00
_cell.angle_gamma   90.00
#
_symmetry.space_group_name_H-M   'P 1'
#
loop_
_entity.id
_entity.type
_entity.pdbx_description
1 polymer ?
#
loop_
_entity_poly.entity_id
_entity_poly.type
_entity_poly.pdbx_seq_one_letter_code
_entity_poly.pdbx_strand_id
1 'polypeptide(L)'
;MWTGLAVAILAGVLSFLSWDRADQVAGVVSAVVGVAALGVGVYGALGPPGGPDVQVSATGRAVSRGSGEANTGFVAPSSASAPGSVSVGDTGDAEADGGNANTGFRQG
;
A
#
# COMPACT_ATOMS: atom_id res chain seq x y z
N MET A 1 -7.61 0.87 15.28
CA MET A 1 -9.03 1.14 15.58
C MET A 1 -9.21 2.15 16.73
N TRP A 2 -8.34 3.17 16.84
CA TRP A 2 -8.45 4.22 17.86
C TRP A 2 -9.02 5.52 17.28
N THR A 3 -8.79 5.74 15.99
CA THR A 3 -9.27 6.91 15.24
C THR A 3 -10.79 6.95 15.12
N GLY A 4 -11.44 5.82 14.80
CA GLY A 4 -12.90 5.74 14.74
C GLY A 4 -13.58 6.01 16.09
N LEU A 5 -12.98 5.55 17.19
CA LEU A 5 -13.46 5.79 18.55
C LEU A 5 -13.36 7.29 18.90
N ALA A 6 -12.23 7.93 18.58
CA ALA A 6 -12.03 9.36 18.81
C ALA A 6 -13.03 10.21 18.01
N VAL A 7 -13.30 9.84 16.75
CA VAL A 7 -14.30 10.53 15.91
C VAL A 7 -15.72 10.36 16.47
N ALA A 8 -16.08 9.15 16.92
CA ALA A 8 -17.41 8.90 17.49
C ALA A 8 -17.65 9.66 18.80
N ILE A 9 -16.64 9.73 19.69
CA ILE A 9 -16.72 10.50 20.93
C ILE A 9 -16.86 12.00 20.63
N LEU A 10 -16.04 12.52 19.71
CA LEU A 10 -16.08 13.94 19.33
C LEU A 10 -17.43 14.31 18.70
N ALA A 11 -17.97 13.46 17.83
CA ALA A 11 -19.28 13.63 17.22
C ALA A 11 -20.43 13.59 18.25
N GLY A 12 -20.34 12.68 19.23
CA GLY A 12 -21.29 12.59 20.33
C GLY A 12 -21.33 13.87 21.17
N VAL A 13 -20.15 14.38 21.57
CA VAL A 13 -20.04 15.63 22.34
C VAL A 13 -20.59 16.81 21.54
N LEU A 14 -20.24 16.94 20.25
CA LEU A 14 -20.75 18.01 19.39
C LEU A 14 -22.28 17.97 19.23
N SER A 15 -22.86 16.77 19.13
CA SER A 15 -24.31 16.60 18.97
C SER A 15 -25.09 17.12 20.18
N PHE A 16 -24.61 16.86 21.39
CA PHE A 16 -25.22 17.36 22.63
C PHE A 16 -25.09 18.87 22.81
N LEU A 17 -24.01 19.50 22.32
CA LEU A 17 -23.84 20.95 22.35
C LEU A 17 -24.61 21.70 21.25
N SER A 18 -25.04 21.00 20.19
CA SER A 18 -25.61 21.60 18.98
C SER A 18 -27.09 22.03 19.06
N TRP A 19 -27.83 21.57 20.08
CA TRP A 19 -29.28 21.79 20.18
C TRP A 19 -29.68 23.25 20.45
N ASP A 20 -28.78 24.09 20.97
CA ASP A 20 -29.05 25.50 21.29
C ASP A 20 -28.66 26.52 20.19
N ARG A 21 -28.00 26.09 19.10
CA ARG A 21 -27.38 27.04 18.14
C ARG A 21 -27.38 26.55 16.69
N ALA A 22 -28.56 26.38 16.08
CA ALA A 22 -28.70 25.92 14.69
C ALA A 22 -27.86 26.73 13.65
N ASP A 23 -27.73 28.05 13.79
CA ASP A 23 -26.88 28.87 12.90
C ASP A 23 -25.38 28.63 13.10
N GLN A 24 -24.98 28.19 14.29
CA GLN A 24 -23.58 27.87 14.59
C GLN A 24 -23.20 26.47 14.08
N VAL A 25 -24.19 25.58 13.94
CA VAL A 25 -24.02 24.23 13.37
C VAL A 25 -23.56 24.29 11.91
N ALA A 26 -24.09 25.23 11.11
CA ALA A 26 -23.67 25.38 9.71
C ALA A 26 -22.17 25.73 9.59
N GLY A 27 -21.67 26.61 10.47
CA GLY A 27 -20.25 26.96 10.52
C GLY A 27 -19.36 25.78 10.93
N VAL A 28 -19.79 25.01 11.93
CA VAL A 28 -19.06 23.83 12.42
C VAL A 28 -19.01 22.74 11.36
N VAL A 29 -20.11 22.44 10.68
CA VAL A 29 -20.14 21.46 9.58
C VAL A 29 -19.23 21.88 8.44
N SER A 30 -19.26 23.17 8.06
CA SER A 30 -18.38 23.70 7.01
C SER A 30 -16.89 23.58 7.39
N ALA A 31 -16.56 23.83 8.65
CA ALA A 31 -15.20 23.64 9.16
C ALA A 31 -14.78 22.16 9.13
N VAL A 32 -15.65 21.23 9.51
CA VAL A 32 -15.37 19.78 9.45
C VAL A 32 -15.18 19.32 8.00
N VAL A 33 -16.03 19.75 7.08
CA VAL A 33 -15.88 19.43 5.65
C VAL A 33 -14.58 20.01 5.10
N GLY A 34 -14.23 21.25 5.47
CA GLY A 34 -12.96 21.87 5.06
C GLY A 34 -11.74 21.10 5.58
N VAL A 35 -11.74 20.72 6.86
CA VAL A 35 -10.65 19.92 7.45
C VAL A 35 -10.59 18.53 6.82
N ALA A 36 -11.73 17.89 6.55
CA ALA A 36 -11.78 16.60 5.89
C ALA A 36 -11.26 16.67 4.45
N ALA A 37 -11.65 17.69 3.68
CA ALA A 37 -11.16 17.92 2.33
C ALA A 37 -9.65 18.16 2.30
N LEU A 38 -9.12 18.95 3.25
CA LEU A 38 -7.67 19.13 3.42
C LEU A 38 -6.98 17.84 3.80
N GLY A 39 -7.57 17.05 4.72
CA GLY A 39 -7.03 15.75 5.12
C GLY A 39 -6.95 14.75 3.96
N VAL A 40 -8.00 14.66 3.14
CA VAL A 40 -8.03 13.83 1.93
C VAL A 40 -7.03 14.34 0.89
N GLY A 41 -6.91 15.67 0.72
CA GLY A 41 -5.95 16.27 -0.20
C GLY A 41 -4.49 15.97 0.20
N VAL A 42 -4.15 16.13 1.49
CA VAL A 42 -2.83 15.81 2.02
C VAL A 42 -2.53 14.32 1.93
N TYR A 43 -3.51 13.47 2.26
CA TYR A 43 -3.35 12.01 2.15
C TYR A 43 -3.12 11.57 0.69
N GLY A 44 -3.86 12.14 -0.26
CA GLY A 44 -3.66 11.89 -1.69
C GLY A 44 -2.30 12.37 -2.20
N ALA A 45 -1.80 13.49 -1.68
CA ALA A 45 -0.50 14.04 -2.06
C ALA A 45 0.70 13.24 -1.50
N LEU A 46 0.56 12.67 -0.31
CA LEU A 46 1.61 11.83 0.30
C LEU A 46 1.74 10.46 -0.38
N GLY A 47 0.69 10.02 -1.09
CA GLY A 47 0.65 8.70 -1.72
C GLY A 47 0.66 7.56 -0.69
N PRO A 48 0.35 6.32 -1.10
CA PRO A 48 0.61 5.17 -0.26
C PRO A 48 2.12 5.08 0.02
N PRO A 49 2.53 4.75 1.25
CA PRO A 49 3.94 4.47 1.52
C PRO A 49 4.43 3.40 0.55
N GLY A 50 5.49 3.72 -0.20
CA GLY A 50 6.11 2.77 -1.13
C GLY A 50 6.50 1.50 -0.40
N GLY A 51 6.40 0.36 -1.09
CA GLY A 51 6.95 -0.89 -0.59
C GLY A 51 8.46 -0.80 -0.39
N PRO A 52 9.07 -1.75 0.32
CA PRO A 52 10.52 -1.77 0.52
C PRO A 52 11.26 -1.77 -0.82
N ASP A 53 12.45 -1.17 -0.83
CA ASP A 53 13.36 -1.27 -1.96
C ASP A 53 13.85 -2.72 -2.11
N VAL A 54 13.81 -3.24 -3.33
CA VAL A 54 14.19 -4.62 -3.63
C VAL A 54 15.43 -4.63 -4.51
N GLN A 55 16.51 -5.20 -3.99
CA GLN A 55 17.73 -5.45 -4.75
C GLN A 55 17.96 -6.95 -4.91
N VAL A 56 18.05 -7.41 -6.15
CA VAL A 56 18.35 -8.80 -6.50
C VAL A 56 19.65 -8.81 -7.29
N SER A 57 20.67 -9.47 -6.77
CA SER A 57 21.95 -9.61 -7.48
C SER A 57 22.61 -10.96 -7.29
N ALA A 58 23.54 -11.29 -8.20
CA ALA A 58 24.34 -12.49 -8.17
C ALA A 58 23.52 -13.79 -8.07
N THR A 59 22.40 -13.87 -8.79
CA THR A 59 21.52 -15.04 -8.76
C THR A 59 22.04 -16.15 -9.65
N GLY A 60 21.85 -17.39 -9.21
CA GLY A 60 22.26 -18.58 -9.96
C GLY A 60 21.23 -19.03 -11.01
N ARG A 61 21.59 -20.05 -11.79
CA ARG A 61 20.71 -20.66 -12.79
C ARG A 61 19.47 -21.29 -12.14
N ALA A 62 18.28 -20.95 -12.64
CA ALA A 62 17.01 -21.57 -12.26
C ALA A 62 16.47 -22.43 -13.41
N VAL A 63 16.26 -23.73 -13.16
CA VAL A 63 15.69 -24.64 -14.16
C VAL A 63 14.45 -25.32 -13.59
N SER A 64 13.30 -25.11 -14.22
CA SER A 64 12.07 -25.85 -13.93
C SER A 64 11.78 -26.87 -15.03
N ARG A 65 11.60 -28.13 -14.66
CA ARG A 65 11.21 -29.22 -15.57
C ARG A 65 9.84 -29.75 -15.16
N GLY A 66 8.88 -29.75 -16.07
CA GLY A 66 7.48 -30.07 -15.79
C GLY A 66 6.71 -28.86 -15.24
N SER A 67 5.57 -29.09 -14.58
CA SER A 67 4.64 -28.03 -14.14
C SER A 67 5.05 -27.33 -12.83
N GLY A 68 6.33 -27.32 -12.49
CA GLY A 68 6.85 -26.78 -11.22
C GLY A 68 7.30 -25.32 -11.31
N GLU A 69 7.67 -24.75 -10.16
CA GLU A 69 8.32 -23.44 -10.09
C GLU A 69 9.77 -23.56 -9.59
N ALA A 70 10.69 -22.91 -10.30
CA ALA A 70 12.08 -22.75 -9.89
C ALA A 70 12.38 -21.25 -9.72
N ASN A 71 12.82 -20.83 -8.55
CA ASN A 71 13.14 -19.42 -8.31
C ASN A 71 14.45 -19.29 -7.52
N THR A 72 15.42 -18.58 -8.10
CA THR A 72 16.67 -18.17 -7.43
C THR A 72 16.72 -16.66 -7.17
N GLY A 73 15.71 -15.91 -7.64
CA GLY A 73 15.54 -14.49 -7.39
C GLY A 73 14.44 -14.18 -6.36
N PHE A 74 13.74 -13.06 -6.53
CA PHE A 74 12.69 -12.60 -5.61
C PHE A 74 11.30 -12.65 -6.26
N VAL A 75 10.30 -13.09 -5.49
CA VAL A 75 8.88 -13.06 -5.86
C VAL A 75 8.12 -12.20 -4.86
N ALA A 76 7.58 -11.07 -5.33
CA ALA A 76 6.69 -10.25 -4.53
C ALA A 76 5.29 -10.91 -4.49
N PRO A 77 4.66 -11.07 -3.30
CA PRO A 77 3.29 -11.53 -3.23
C PRO A 77 2.33 -10.51 -3.85
N SER A 78 1.25 -10.99 -4.46
CA SER A 78 0.23 -10.15 -5.12
C SER A 78 -0.45 -9.14 -4.19
N SER A 79 -0.46 -9.43 -2.89
CA SER A 79 -0.97 -8.53 -1.85
C SER A 79 0.03 -7.50 -1.35
N ALA A 80 1.29 -7.53 -1.84
CA ALA A 80 2.29 -6.56 -1.44
C ALA A 80 2.11 -5.24 -2.20
N SER A 81 2.26 -4.12 -1.48
CA SER A 81 2.39 -2.79 -2.10
C SER A 81 3.52 -2.80 -3.13
N ALA A 82 3.37 -2.03 -4.20
CA ALA A 82 4.41 -1.87 -5.21
C ALA A 82 5.73 -1.46 -4.53
N PRO A 83 6.85 -2.15 -4.80
CA PRO A 83 8.16 -1.80 -4.25
C PRO A 83 8.53 -0.37 -4.65
N GLY A 84 9.23 0.35 -3.78
CA GLY A 84 9.68 1.73 -4.02
C GLY A 84 10.63 1.80 -5.21
N SER A 85 11.70 1.01 -5.16
CA SER A 85 12.63 0.80 -6.27
C SER A 85 13.00 -0.67 -6.41
N VAL A 86 13.20 -1.11 -7.66
CA VAL A 86 13.64 -2.48 -7.98
C VAL A 86 14.93 -2.40 -8.77
N SER A 87 15.99 -2.99 -8.23
CA SER A 87 17.30 -3.08 -8.88
C SER A 87 17.68 -4.55 -9.06
N VAL A 88 17.86 -4.98 -10.30
CA VAL A 88 18.23 -6.36 -10.65
C VAL A 88 19.51 -6.32 -11.48
N GLY A 89 20.54 -7.02 -11.05
CA GLY A 89 21.85 -7.06 -11.72
C GLY A 89 22.54 -8.40 -11.53
N ASP A 90 23.51 -8.73 -12.39
CA ASP A 90 24.32 -9.96 -12.27
C ASP A 90 23.48 -11.24 -12.06
N THR A 91 22.37 -11.40 -12.81
CA THR A 91 21.48 -12.56 -12.68
C THR A 91 21.83 -13.67 -13.65
N GLY A 92 21.63 -14.93 -13.23
CA GLY A 92 21.86 -16.12 -14.04
C GLY A 92 20.72 -16.49 -15.00
N ASP A 93 20.88 -17.63 -15.69
CA ASP A 93 19.89 -18.13 -16.67
C ASP A 93 18.63 -18.69 -16.02
N ALA A 94 17.46 -18.37 -16.59
CA ALA A 94 16.18 -18.97 -16.25
C ALA A 94 15.66 -19.84 -17.41
N GLU A 95 15.40 -21.12 -17.15
CA GLU A 95 14.87 -22.04 -18.16
C GLU A 95 13.69 -22.82 -17.58
N ALA A 96 12.56 -22.83 -18.27
CA ALA A 96 11.36 -23.52 -17.83
C ALA A 96 10.77 -24.33 -18.98
N ASP A 97 10.44 -25.59 -18.68
CA ASP A 97 9.83 -26.50 -19.65
C ASP A 97 8.51 -27.04 -19.06
N GLY A 98 7.44 -26.27 -19.24
CA GLY A 98 6.08 -26.55 -18.74
C GLY A 98 5.68 -25.87 -17.42
N GLY A 99 6.56 -25.04 -16.83
CA GLY A 99 6.36 -24.37 -15.54
C GLY A 99 6.92 -22.95 -15.52
N ASN A 100 7.32 -22.43 -14.35
CA ASN A 100 7.93 -21.11 -14.21
C ASN A 100 9.38 -21.20 -13.71
N ALA A 101 10.27 -20.41 -14.29
CA ALA A 101 11.63 -20.21 -13.79
C ALA A 101 11.92 -18.70 -13.63
N ASN A 102 12.52 -18.30 -12.51
CA ASN A 102 12.90 -16.92 -12.24
C ASN A 102 14.28 -16.81 -11.59
N THR A 103 15.15 -15.97 -12.14
CA THR A 103 16.45 -15.59 -11.57
C THR A 103 16.49 -14.11 -11.18
N GLY A 104 15.41 -13.35 -11.40
CA GLY A 104 15.35 -11.90 -11.15
C GLY A 104 14.23 -11.53 -10.18
N PHE A 105 13.54 -10.43 -10.46
CA PHE A 105 12.36 -10.01 -9.72
C PHE A 105 11.09 -10.33 -10.51
N ARG A 106 10.08 -10.93 -9.85
CA ARG A 106 8.72 -11.05 -10.39
C ARG A 106 7.68 -10.61 -9.36
N GLN A 107 6.59 -10.02 -9.83
CA GLN A 107 5.41 -9.73 -9.02
C GLN A 107 4.30 -10.71 -9.40
N GLY A 108 3.71 -11.37 -8.40
CA GLY A 108 2.61 -12.33 -8.57
C GLY A 108 1.23 -11.72 -8.49
#